data_AF-X1QU20-F1
#
_entry.id   AF-X1QU20-F1
#
_cell.length_a   1.000
_cell.length_b   1.000
_cell.length_c   1.000
_cell.angle_alpha   90.00
_cell.angle_beta   90.00
_cell.angle_gamma   90.00
#
_symmetry.space_group_name_H-M   'P 1'
#
loop_
_entity.id
_entity.type
_entity.pdbx_description
1 polymer ?
#
loop_
_entity_poly.entity_id
_entity_poly.type
_entity_poly.pdbx_seq_one_letter_code
_entity_poly.pdbx_strand_id
1 'polypeptide(L)'
;SLINNVVKIEELLLEAVKISGATALNSNFHKFSPHGVSGVVVISESHFSIHTWPEYGYCALDIFTCGTEIKSEKALDFLKEELGAGSISVTEVKRGILDFPVKLLHKPEVSEKCAI
;
A
#
# COMPACT_ATOMS: atom_id res chain seq x y z
N SER A 1 -8.21 20.84 -1.86
CA SER A 1 -8.81 19.49 -1.91
C SER A 1 -8.03 18.57 -0.98
N LEU A 2 -8.67 17.50 -0.48
CA LEU A 2 -8.03 16.49 0.38
C LEU A 2 -6.77 15.91 -0.27
N ILE A 3 -6.86 15.52 -1.55
CA ILE A 3 -5.76 14.94 -2.31
C ILE A 3 -4.60 15.89 -2.64
N ASN A 4 -4.65 17.17 -2.22
CA ASN A 4 -3.53 18.12 -2.32
C ASN A 4 -2.87 18.43 -0.96
N ASN A 5 -3.23 17.68 0.08
CA ASN A 5 -2.68 17.83 1.43
C ASN A 5 -1.80 16.62 1.75
N VAL A 6 -0.49 16.84 1.74
CA VAL A 6 0.52 15.79 1.94
C VAL A 6 0.41 15.11 3.30
N VAL A 7 0.15 15.87 4.37
CA VAL A 7 0.00 15.34 5.73
C VAL A 7 -1.23 14.43 5.81
N LYS A 8 -2.35 14.86 5.23
CA LYS A 8 -3.58 14.05 5.21
C LYS A 8 -3.42 12.78 4.39
N ILE A 9 -2.74 12.86 3.25
CA ILE A 9 -2.48 11.69 2.41
C ILE A 9 -1.53 10.69 3.10
N GLU A 10 -0.52 11.17 3.82
CA GLU A 10 0.33 10.33 4.66
C GLU A 10 -0.45 9.63 5.78
N GLU A 11 -1.26 10.39 6.53
CA GLU A 11 -2.11 9.84 7.60
C GLU A 11 -3.05 8.73 7.06
N LEU A 12 -3.72 8.98 5.93
CA LEU A 12 -4.64 8.01 5.32
C LEU A 12 -3.91 6.75 4.84
N LEU A 13 -2.76 6.88 4.17
CA LEU A 13 -2.05 5.72 3.65
C LEU A 13 -1.46 4.86 4.78
N LEU A 14 -0.99 5.48 5.87
CA LEU A 14 -0.52 4.78 7.07
C LEU A 14 -1.66 4.04 7.80
N GLU A 15 -2.84 4.66 7.93
CA GLU A 15 -4.00 3.98 8.53
C GLU A 15 -4.50 2.83 7.64
N ALA A 16 -4.47 3.00 6.32
CA ALA A 16 -4.80 1.93 5.37
C ALA A 16 -3.85 0.72 5.52
N VAL A 17 -2.55 0.96 5.66
CA VAL A 17 -1.56 -0.09 5.94
C VAL A 17 -1.90 -0.82 7.25
N LYS A 18 -2.21 -0.09 8.32
CA LYS A 18 -2.62 -0.67 9.60
C LYS A 18 -3.91 -1.51 9.49
N ILE A 19 -4.93 -1.01 8.79
CA ILE A 19 -6.21 -1.72 8.56
C ILE A 19 -6.00 -3.01 7.77
N SER A 20 -5.06 -3.02 6.82
CA SER A 20 -4.73 -4.24 6.06
C SER A 20 -4.09 -5.33 6.93
N GLY A 21 -3.58 -4.99 8.12
CA GLY A 21 -2.78 -5.88 8.97
C GLY A 21 -1.29 -5.92 8.58
N ALA A 22 -0.87 -5.14 7.58
CA ALA A 22 0.53 -4.98 7.23
C ALA A 22 1.29 -4.12 8.26
N THR A 23 2.61 -4.29 8.30
CA THR A 23 3.50 -3.49 9.16
C THR A 23 4.25 -2.47 8.32
N ALA A 24 4.05 -1.18 8.60
CA ALA A 24 4.82 -0.10 8.00
C ALA A 24 6.27 -0.11 8.52
N LEU A 25 7.24 -0.01 7.60
CA LEU A 25 8.66 0.11 7.90
C LEU A 25 9.13 1.56 7.80
N ASN A 26 8.70 2.28 6.76
CA ASN A 26 8.96 3.71 6.58
C ASN A 26 7.90 4.33 5.66
N SER A 27 7.84 5.66 5.67
CA SER A 27 7.04 6.46 4.75
C SER A 27 7.88 7.56 4.09
N ASN A 28 7.55 7.92 2.86
CA ASN A 28 8.06 9.11 2.21
C ASN A 28 6.96 9.77 1.36
N PHE A 29 6.74 11.06 1.57
CA PHE A 29 5.72 11.82 0.88
C PHE A 29 6.29 13.15 0.38
N HIS A 30 5.88 13.52 -0.83
CA HIS A 30 6.30 14.76 -1.47
C HIS A 30 5.09 15.49 -2.05
N LYS A 31 4.97 16.79 -1.74
CA LYS A 31 4.00 17.68 -2.37
C LYS A 31 4.67 18.43 -3.51
N PHE A 32 4.06 18.38 -4.69
CA PHE A 32 4.51 19.13 -5.87
C PHE A 32 3.94 20.54 -5.91
N SER A 33 4.60 21.38 -6.70
CA SER A 33 4.13 22.71 -7.07
C SER A 33 3.61 22.67 -8.52
N PRO A 34 2.43 23.24 -8.83
CA PRO A 34 1.55 23.97 -7.91
C PRO A 34 0.67 23.07 -7.01
N HIS A 35 0.49 21.80 -7.36
CA HIS A 35 -0.34 20.84 -6.62
C HIS A 35 0.05 19.40 -6.93
N GLY A 36 -0.49 18.47 -6.15
CA GLY A 36 -0.27 17.04 -6.30
C GLY A 36 0.62 16.47 -5.20
N VAL A 37 0.40 15.21 -4.87
CA VAL A 37 1.15 14.47 -3.85
C VAL A 37 1.59 13.15 -4.45
N SER A 38 2.85 12.78 -4.23
CA SER A 38 3.30 11.39 -4.38
C SER A 38 3.76 10.88 -3.04
N GLY A 39 3.39 9.64 -2.74
CA GLY A 39 3.64 9.02 -1.44
C GLY A 39 3.87 7.54 -1.55
N VAL A 40 4.73 7.01 -0.69
CA VAL A 40 4.94 5.58 -0.55
C VAL A 40 5.11 5.22 0.92
N VAL A 41 4.47 4.13 1.33
CA VAL A 41 4.72 3.46 2.60
C VAL A 41 5.33 2.10 2.27
N VAL A 42 6.58 1.89 2.66
CA VAL A 42 7.23 0.59 2.54
C VAL A 42 6.74 -0.30 3.67
N ILE A 43 6.30 -1.50 3.32
CA ILE A 43 5.91 -2.54 4.29
C ILE A 43 6.87 -3.72 4.18
N SER A 44 6.81 -4.66 5.13
CA SER A 44 7.56 -5.91 5.03
C SER A 44 7.26 -6.59 3.70
N GLU A 45 8.26 -6.60 2.80
CA GLU A 45 8.29 -7.28 1.49
C GLU A 45 7.53 -6.63 0.31
N SER A 46 6.95 -5.43 0.47
CA SER A 46 6.20 -4.76 -0.63
C SER A 46 5.93 -3.26 -0.31
N HIS A 47 4.80 -2.67 -0.74
CA HIS A 47 4.52 -1.23 -0.55
C HIS A 47 3.07 -0.84 -0.80
N PHE A 48 2.69 0.30 -0.25
CA PHE A 48 1.50 1.06 -0.64
C PHE A 48 1.98 2.37 -1.25
N SER A 49 1.53 2.75 -2.44
CA SER A 49 1.89 4.04 -3.06
C SER A 49 0.69 4.78 -3.61
N ILE A 50 0.75 6.10 -3.58
CA ILE A 50 -0.31 6.97 -4.07
C ILE A 50 0.28 8.15 -4.85
N HIS A 51 -0.35 8.50 -5.98
CA HIS A 51 -0.04 9.66 -6.80
C HIS A 51 -1.33 10.42 -7.08
N THR A 52 -1.37 11.73 -6.82
CA THR A 52 -2.59 12.53 -6.92
C THR A 52 -2.49 13.64 -7.96
N TRP A 53 -3.61 13.88 -8.65
CA TRP A 53 -3.84 14.99 -9.58
C TRP A 53 -5.09 15.78 -9.15
N PRO A 54 -4.94 16.71 -8.20
CA PRO A 54 -6.02 17.54 -7.66
C PRO A 54 -6.87 18.26 -8.71
N GLU A 55 -6.27 18.69 -9.80
CA GLU A 55 -6.89 19.36 -10.95
C GLU A 55 -7.92 18.49 -11.69
N TYR A 56 -7.80 17.16 -11.57
CA TYR A 56 -8.73 16.20 -12.17
C TYR A 56 -9.57 15.46 -11.13
N GLY A 57 -9.39 15.75 -9.84
CA GLY A 57 -10.02 14.96 -8.77
C GLY A 57 -9.59 13.49 -8.77
N TYR A 58 -8.38 13.19 -9.24
CA TYR A 58 -7.90 11.83 -9.49
C TYR A 58 -6.73 11.45 -8.57
N CYS A 59 -6.66 10.16 -8.24
CA CYS A 59 -5.44 9.55 -7.70
C CYS A 59 -5.23 8.14 -8.27
N ALA A 60 -3.98 7.80 -8.51
CA ALA A 60 -3.53 6.42 -8.74
C ALA A 60 -3.05 5.85 -7.40
N LEU A 61 -3.45 4.61 -7.11
CA LEU A 61 -3.13 3.91 -5.87
C LEU A 61 -2.64 2.50 -6.21
N ASP A 62 -1.50 2.11 -5.63
CA ASP A 62 -1.01 0.75 -5.65
C ASP A 62 -1.02 0.19 -4.23
N ILE A 63 -1.71 -0.93 -4.04
CA ILE A 63 -1.66 -1.73 -2.81
C ILE A 63 -0.97 -3.04 -3.19
N PHE A 64 0.33 -3.11 -2.94
CA PHE A 64 1.11 -4.30 -3.17
C PHE A 64 1.43 -4.93 -1.81
N THR A 65 0.94 -6.15 -1.60
CA THR A 65 1.11 -6.93 -0.38
C THR A 65 1.71 -8.29 -0.71
N CYS A 66 2.31 -8.93 0.29
CA CYS A 66 2.79 -10.31 0.22
C CYS A 66 2.05 -11.16 1.25
N GLY A 67 1.80 -12.44 0.92
CA GLY A 67 1.13 -13.38 1.79
C GLY A 67 -0.40 -13.32 1.75
N THR A 68 -1.05 -14.26 2.43
CA THR A 68 -2.52 -14.43 2.45
C THR A 68 -3.19 -13.78 3.65
N GLU A 69 -2.42 -13.32 4.63
CA GLU A 69 -2.94 -12.74 5.87
C GLU A 69 -3.27 -11.24 5.76
N ILE A 70 -2.68 -10.56 4.77
CA ILE A 70 -2.87 -9.12 4.55
C ILE A 70 -4.15 -8.88 3.75
N LYS A 71 -5.03 -8.04 4.31
CA LYS A 71 -6.37 -7.76 3.79
C LYS A 71 -6.37 -6.48 2.96
N SER A 72 -5.80 -6.55 1.76
CA SER A 72 -5.69 -5.41 0.83
C SER A 72 -7.04 -4.80 0.46
N GLU A 73 -8.09 -5.61 0.40
CA GLU A 73 -9.47 -5.18 0.12
C GLU A 73 -9.98 -4.22 1.20
N LYS A 74 -9.67 -4.46 2.48
CA LYS A 74 -10.08 -3.58 3.57
C LYS A 74 -9.40 -2.22 3.53
N ALA A 75 -8.13 -2.21 3.14
CA ALA A 75 -7.41 -0.95 2.95
C ALA A 75 -7.95 -0.15 1.77
N LEU A 76 -8.28 -0.83 0.66
CA LEU A 76 -8.90 -0.20 -0.50
C LEU A 76 -10.27 0.39 -0.15
N ASP A 77 -11.12 -0.36 0.55
CA ASP A 77 -12.45 0.10 0.97
C ASP A 77 -12.36 1.34 1.87
N PHE A 78 -11.45 1.32 2.85
CA PHE A 78 -11.17 2.47 3.70
C PHE A 78 -10.71 3.70 2.90
N LEU A 79 -9.73 3.53 2.01
CA LEU A 79 -9.21 4.65 1.20
C LEU A 79 -10.27 5.20 0.26
N LYS A 80 -11.12 4.35 -0.31
CA LYS A 80 -12.25 4.77 -1.15
C LYS A 80 -13.21 5.68 -0.39
N GLU A 81 -13.57 5.31 0.83
CA GLU A 81 -14.48 6.08 1.69
C GLU A 81 -13.84 7.42 2.10
N GLU A 82 -12.64 7.40 2.66
CA GLU A 82 -11.96 8.59 3.18
C GLU A 82 -11.56 9.58 2.08
N LEU A 83 -11.18 9.09 0.90
CA LEU A 83 -10.88 9.94 -0.25
C LEU A 83 -12.15 10.51 -0.92
N GLY A 84 -13.34 10.04 -0.53
CA GLY A 84 -14.62 10.42 -1.13
C GLY A 84 -14.70 10.03 -2.61
N ALA A 85 -14.13 8.88 -2.98
CA ALA A 85 -14.03 8.45 -4.37
C ALA A 85 -15.41 8.04 -4.92
N GLY A 86 -15.98 8.86 -5.80
CA GLY A 86 -17.26 8.56 -6.45
C GLY A 86 -17.21 7.38 -7.44
N SER A 87 -16.03 7.03 -7.94
CA SER A 87 -15.80 5.86 -8.79
C SER A 87 -14.40 5.32 -8.60
N ILE A 88 -14.21 4.01 -8.79
CA ILE A 88 -12.91 3.34 -8.75
C ILE A 88 -12.79 2.35 -9.92
N SER A 89 -11.56 2.15 -10.40
CA SER A 89 -11.21 1.09 -11.33
C SER A 89 -10.02 0.34 -10.74
N VAL A 90 -10.15 -0.98 -10.60
CA VAL A 90 -9.19 -1.82 -9.87
C VAL A 90 -8.76 -2.95 -10.79
N THR A 91 -7.45 -3.19 -10.87
CA THR A 91 -6.87 -4.36 -11.52
C THR A 91 -5.99 -5.08 -10.52
N GLU A 92 -6.27 -6.35 -10.27
CA GLU A 92 -5.45 -7.19 -9.40
C GLU A 92 -4.46 -7.99 -10.23
N VAL A 93 -3.18 -7.94 -9.85
CA VAL A 93 -2.11 -8.69 -10.51
C VAL A 93 -1.41 -9.57 -9.49
N LYS A 94 -1.53 -10.90 -9.66
CA LYS A 94 -0.77 -11.86 -8.87
C LYS A 94 0.70 -11.79 -9.25
N ARG A 95 1.56 -11.58 -8.25
CA ARG A 95 3.02 -11.49 -8.42
C ARG A 95 3.68 -12.76 -7.92
N GLY A 96 4.84 -13.11 -8.49
CA GLY A 96 5.61 -14.27 -8.02
C GLY A 96 4.97 -15.62 -8.29
N ILE A 97 4.17 -15.76 -9.36
CA ILE A 97 3.70 -17.08 -9.82
C ILE A 97 4.90 -17.82 -10.40
N LEU A 98 5.53 -18.64 -9.57
CA LEU A 98 6.74 -19.37 -9.92
C LEU A 98 6.42 -20.87 -9.92
N ASP A 99 6.74 -21.55 -11.01
CA ASP A 99 6.61 -23.00 -11.13
C ASP A 99 7.92 -23.66 -10.68
N PHE A 100 8.10 -23.78 -9.37
CA PHE A 100 9.22 -24.49 -8.78
C PHE A 100 8.82 -25.92 -8.38
N PRO A 101 9.70 -26.92 -8.53
CA PRO A 101 9.45 -28.30 -8.10
C PRO A 101 9.39 -28.47 -6.57
N VAL A 102 9.43 -27.37 -5.82
CA VAL A 102 9.43 -27.31 -4.35
C VAL A 102 8.47 -26.24 -3.87
N LYS A 103 7.76 -26.52 -2.78
CA LYS A 103 6.85 -25.58 -2.13
C LYS A 103 7.64 -24.37 -1.61
N LEU A 104 7.48 -23.22 -2.24
CA LEU A 104 8.03 -21.97 -1.74
C LEU A 104 7.22 -21.52 -0.51
N LEU A 105 7.91 -21.31 0.61
CA LEU A 105 7.31 -20.69 1.78
C LEU A 105 7.25 -19.17 1.56
N HIS A 106 6.15 -18.55 1.97
CA HIS A 106 6.01 -17.09 1.94
C HIS A 106 7.00 -16.39 2.88
N LYS A 107 7.40 -17.07 3.98
CA LYS A 107 8.45 -16.61 4.90
C LYS A 107 9.36 -17.80 5.25
N PRO A 108 10.69 -17.64 5.30
CA PRO A 108 11.58 -18.71 5.76
C PRO A 108 11.22 -19.11 7.19
N GLU A 109 11.20 -20.41 7.49
CA GLU A 109 11.09 -20.90 8.87
C GLU A 109 12.33 -20.42 9.65
N VAL A 110 12.09 -19.73 10.76
CA VAL A 110 13.17 -19.34 11.66
C VAL A 110 13.62 -20.60 12.40
N SER A 111 14.77 -21.15 12.02
CA SER A 111 15.44 -22.18 12.80
C SER A 111 15.88 -21.56 14.13
N GLU A 112 15.30 -21.98 15.26
CA GLU A 112 15.72 -21.60 16.61
C GLU A 112 17.15 -22.02 16.99
N LYS A 113 17.90 -22.68 16.09
CA LYS A 113 19.30 -23.06 16.31
C LYS A 113 20.30 -22.04 15.76
N CYS A 114 20.35 -20.85 16.35
CA CYS A 114 21.55 -20.01 16.34
C CYS A 114 21.46 -18.93 17.42
N ALA A 115 21.40 -19.36 18.68
CA ALA A 115 22.00 -18.62 19.78
C ALA A 115 23.09 -19.53 20.33
N ILE A 116 24.35 -19.19 20.00
CA ILE A 116 25.56 -19.79 20.55
C ILE A 116 25.83 -19.11 21.89
#